data_AF-A0A2U1PZT0-F1
#
_entry.id   AF-A0A2U1PZT0-F1
#
_cell.length_a   1.000
_cell.length_b   1.000
_cell.length_c   1.000
_cell.angle_alpha   90.00
_cell.angle_beta   90.00
_cell.angle_gamma   90.00
#
_symmetry.space_group_name_H-M   'P 1'
#
loop_
_entity.id
_entity.type
_entity.pdbx_description
1 polymer ?
#
loop_
_entity_poly.entity_id
_entity_poly.type
_entity_poly.pdbx_seq_one_letter_code
_entity_poly.pdbx_strand_id
1 'polypeptide(L)'
;MFKQAPKLGEHYYNIWKASNNLAFSGGVCPTLGIGGHNSGGGYGAMLRKYGLSVDNVVDAEIVDVNGRILDRKIMGEDLFWAIRGGGGASFGVILSYTVKLVDVPEIVTVFRVERVLEENATDLVYHWQYIAPVIDNRLCIRLFVQPVTVKPSGKTIMVSFIAMFLGNVQELLGVTNKEFT
;
A
#
# COMPACT_ATOMS: atom_id res chain seq x y z
N MET A 1 26.88 2.96 -17.51
CA MET A 1 25.82 1.93 -17.47
C MET A 1 24.62 2.53 -16.76
N PHE A 2 23.54 2.84 -17.47
CA PHE A 2 22.33 3.40 -16.86
C PHE A 2 21.64 2.32 -16.02
N LYS A 3 21.63 2.48 -14.69
CA LYS A 3 20.84 1.59 -13.81
C LYS A 3 19.37 1.98 -13.97
N GLN A 4 18.52 0.99 -14.24
CA GLN A 4 17.08 1.18 -14.25
C GLN A 4 16.63 1.64 -12.86
N ALA A 5 15.69 2.60 -12.81
CA ALA A 5 15.10 3.01 -11.54
C ALA A 5 14.45 1.80 -10.85
N PRO A 6 14.70 1.58 -9.54
CA PRO A 6 14.24 0.40 -8.84
C PRO A 6 12.71 0.30 -8.83
N LYS A 7 12.21 -0.93 -8.95
CA LYS A 7 10.79 -1.26 -8.82
C LYS A 7 10.44 -1.62 -7.37
N LEU A 8 9.17 -1.48 -6.99
CA LEU A 8 8.71 -1.85 -5.64
C LEU A 8 9.05 -3.29 -5.27
N GLY A 9 8.88 -4.24 -6.20
CA GLY A 9 9.19 -5.66 -5.94
C GLY A 9 10.66 -5.91 -5.62
N GLU A 10 11.57 -5.21 -6.30
CA GLU A 10 13.02 -5.29 -6.02
C GLU A 10 13.36 -4.70 -4.66
N HIS A 11 12.70 -3.60 -4.29
CA HIS A 11 12.86 -2.97 -2.98
C HIS A 11 12.38 -3.88 -1.85
N TYR A 12 11.18 -4.46 -1.97
CA TYR A 12 10.65 -5.41 -1.00
C TYR A 12 11.53 -6.64 -0.85
N TYR A 13 12.03 -7.19 -1.97
CA TYR A 13 12.94 -8.32 -1.95
C TYR A 13 14.24 -8.02 -1.21
N ASN A 14 14.80 -6.82 -1.38
CA ASN A 14 16.01 -6.42 -0.67
C ASN A 14 15.78 -6.20 0.82
N ILE A 15 14.62 -5.66 1.23
CA ILE A 15 14.25 -5.55 2.65
C ILE A 15 14.12 -6.95 3.26
N TRP A 16 13.36 -7.85 2.62
CA TRP A 16 13.15 -9.21 3.11
C TRP A 16 14.45 -10.01 3.28
N LYS A 17 15.39 -9.87 2.34
CA LYS A 17 16.71 -10.49 2.46
C LYS A 17 17.52 -9.96 3.64
N ALA A 18 17.29 -8.70 4.04
CA ALA A 18 18.02 -8.04 5.11
C ALA A 18 17.37 -8.24 6.48
N SER A 19 16.05 -8.41 6.54
CA SER A 19 15.28 -8.55 7.78
C SER A 19 13.94 -9.26 7.53
N ASN A 20 13.51 -10.05 8.51
CA ASN A 20 12.21 -10.73 8.54
C ASN A 20 11.12 -9.95 9.31
N ASN A 21 11.46 -8.80 9.90
CA ASN A 21 10.58 -8.00 10.75
C ASN A 21 10.51 -6.52 10.35
N LEU A 22 11.09 -6.14 9.21
CA LEU A 22 10.99 -4.81 8.64
C LEU A 22 10.25 -4.85 7.30
N ALA A 23 9.51 -3.79 7.02
CA ALA A 23 8.81 -3.60 5.75
C ALA A 23 8.81 -2.14 5.31
N PHE A 24 8.28 -1.88 4.11
CA PHE A 24 8.01 -0.54 3.60
C PHE A 24 6.55 -0.45 3.18
N SER A 25 5.84 0.61 3.61
CA SER A 25 4.44 0.83 3.25
C SER A 25 4.33 1.35 1.83
N GLY A 26 4.12 0.47 0.86
CA GLY A 26 3.93 0.83 -0.53
C GLY A 26 2.93 -0.04 -1.28
N GLY A 27 2.86 0.18 -2.59
CA GLY A 27 1.92 -0.48 -3.49
C GLY A 27 2.08 -1.99 -3.58
N VAL A 28 0.98 -2.66 -3.91
CA VAL A 28 0.94 -4.14 -4.06
C VAL A 28 1.47 -4.62 -5.40
N CYS A 29 1.54 -3.75 -6.41
CA CYS A 29 1.99 -4.09 -7.76
C CYS A 29 3.52 -4.04 -7.83
N PRO A 30 4.23 -5.17 -8.00
CA PRO A 30 5.69 -5.23 -7.86
C PRO A 30 6.44 -4.50 -8.97
N THR A 31 5.79 -4.24 -10.10
CA THR A 31 6.41 -3.60 -11.28
C THR A 31 6.37 -2.08 -11.26
N LEU A 32 5.70 -1.46 -10.27
CA LEU A 32 5.65 -0.01 -10.16
C LEU A 32 7.04 0.56 -9.86
N GLY A 33 7.41 1.63 -10.55
CA GLY A 33 8.65 2.36 -10.30
C GLY A 33 8.56 3.21 -9.03
N ILE A 34 9.61 3.18 -8.20
CA ILE A 34 9.64 3.89 -6.91
C ILE A 34 9.55 5.41 -7.10
N GLY A 35 10.19 5.96 -8.13
CA GLY A 35 10.21 7.41 -8.42
C GLY A 35 8.81 8.03 -8.48
N GLY A 36 7.96 7.47 -9.35
CA GLY A 36 6.57 7.92 -9.50
C GLY A 36 5.69 7.53 -8.32
N HIS A 37 5.85 6.32 -7.78
CA HIS A 37 5.04 5.84 -6.66
C HIS A 37 5.19 6.71 -5.41
N ASN A 38 6.44 6.99 -5.01
CA ASN A 38 6.75 7.77 -3.83
C ASN A 38 6.59 9.28 -4.04
N SER A 39 6.48 9.78 -5.28
CA SER A 39 6.18 11.21 -5.48
C SER A 39 4.70 11.52 -5.56
N GLY A 40 3.86 10.51 -5.82
CA GLY A 40 2.40 10.63 -5.91
C GLY A 40 1.64 10.12 -4.68
N GLY A 41 2.32 9.86 -3.56
CA GLY A 41 1.71 9.34 -2.33
C GLY A 41 2.07 7.87 -2.09
N GLY A 42 1.47 6.99 -2.88
CA GLY A 42 1.70 5.54 -2.81
C GLY A 42 0.93 4.87 -1.68
N TYR A 43 -0.15 4.14 -2.02
CA TYR A 43 -0.95 3.39 -1.06
C TYR A 43 -0.78 1.88 -1.26
N GLY A 44 -1.03 1.11 -0.20
CA GLY A 44 -1.05 -0.35 -0.27
C GLY A 44 -1.65 -0.98 0.98
N ALA A 45 -1.43 -2.27 1.17
CA ALA A 45 -2.11 -3.06 2.21
C ALA A 45 -1.79 -2.63 3.66
N MET A 46 -0.70 -1.88 3.87
CA MET A 46 -0.31 -1.37 5.19
C MET A 46 -0.70 0.09 5.44
N LEU A 47 -1.46 0.73 4.52
CA LEU A 47 -1.78 2.16 4.61
C LEU A 47 -2.43 2.56 5.92
N ARG A 48 -3.30 1.70 6.47
CA ARG A 48 -4.09 2.01 7.67
C ARG A 48 -3.22 2.09 8.93
N LYS A 49 -2.09 1.39 8.95
CA LYS A 49 -1.18 1.35 10.10
C LYS A 49 -0.01 2.31 9.96
N TYR A 50 0.55 2.44 8.76
CA TYR A 50 1.81 3.17 8.53
C TYR A 50 1.71 4.35 7.58
N GLY A 51 0.50 4.70 7.12
CA GLY A 51 0.29 5.76 6.15
C GLY A 51 0.76 5.40 4.74
N LEU A 52 0.87 6.41 3.90
CA LEU A 52 1.34 6.32 2.52
C LEU A 52 2.85 6.08 2.46
N SER A 53 3.36 5.73 1.29
CA SER A 53 4.82 5.63 1.04
C SER A 53 5.53 6.95 1.34
N VAL A 54 4.92 8.07 0.95
CA VAL A 54 5.44 9.43 1.21
C VAL A 54 5.60 9.78 2.68
N ASP A 55 4.73 9.26 3.54
CA ASP A 55 4.78 9.52 4.98
C ASP A 55 6.02 8.88 5.62
N ASN A 56 6.62 7.92 4.93
CA ASN A 56 7.80 7.17 5.33
C ASN A 56 9.08 7.64 4.59
N VAL A 57 9.02 8.70 3.79
CA VAL A 57 10.21 9.32 3.16
C VAL A 57 10.82 10.35 4.11
N VAL A 58 12.11 10.20 4.43
CA VAL A 58 12.84 11.06 5.37
C VAL A 58 13.85 12.00 4.70
N ASP A 59 14.28 11.66 3.48
CA ASP A 59 15.18 12.47 2.63
C ASP A 59 14.98 12.09 1.15
N ALA A 60 15.48 12.91 0.22
CA ALA A 60 15.50 12.65 -1.21
C ALA A 60 16.61 13.44 -1.90
N GLU A 61 17.10 12.94 -3.04
CA GLU A 61 17.94 13.71 -3.95
C GLU A 61 17.15 14.09 -5.20
N ILE A 62 17.19 15.36 -5.60
CA ILE A 62 16.49 15.88 -6.78
C ILE A 62 17.40 16.78 -7.61
N VAL A 63 17.24 16.73 -8.93
CA VAL A 63 17.82 17.69 -9.86
C VAL A 63 16.83 18.82 -10.13
N ASP A 64 17.21 20.06 -9.82
CA ASP A 64 16.40 21.25 -10.09
C ASP A 64 16.53 21.76 -11.54
N VAL A 65 15.80 22.84 -11.85
CA VAL A 65 15.81 23.47 -13.18
C VAL A 65 17.16 24.04 -13.61
N ASN A 66 18.08 24.25 -12.66
CA ASN A 66 19.43 24.73 -12.92
C ASN A 66 20.45 23.58 -13.03
N GLY A 67 19.99 22.33 -12.97
CA GLY A 67 20.85 21.15 -13.01
C GLY A 67 21.60 20.87 -11.70
N ARG A 68 21.19 21.49 -10.58
CA ARG A 68 21.82 21.27 -9.27
C ARG A 68 21.19 20.06 -8.61
N ILE A 69 22.02 19.22 -7.97
CA ILE A 69 21.56 18.13 -7.11
C ILE A 69 21.32 18.70 -5.72
N LEU A 70 20.10 18.55 -5.22
CA LEU A 70 19.67 19.02 -3.92
C LEU A 70 19.27 17.81 -3.06
N ASP A 71 19.83 17.70 -1.87
CA ASP A 71 19.30 16.86 -0.79
C ASP A 71 18.19 17.62 -0.02
N ARG A 72 17.56 17.00 0.99
CA ARG A 72 16.54 17.69 1.80
C ARG A 72 17.04 19.02 2.38
N LYS A 73 18.27 19.05 2.87
CA LYS A 73 18.83 20.22 3.54
C LYS A 73 18.98 21.39 2.57
N ILE A 74 19.45 21.14 1.36
CA ILE A 74 19.69 22.17 0.34
C ILE A 74 18.37 22.57 -0.35
N MET A 75 17.48 21.61 -0.62
CA MET A 75 16.20 21.89 -1.29
C MET A 75 15.21 22.67 -0.41
N GLY A 76 15.36 22.57 0.91
CA GLY A 76 14.47 23.21 1.88
C GLY A 76 13.18 22.41 2.11
N GLU A 77 12.49 22.72 3.21
CA GLU A 77 11.32 21.94 3.64
C GLU A 77 10.10 22.10 2.72
N ASP A 78 9.94 23.25 2.06
CA ASP A 78 8.82 23.50 1.15
C ASP A 78 8.88 22.58 -0.09
N LEU A 79 10.06 22.48 -0.72
CA LEU A 79 10.26 21.60 -1.86
C LEU A 79 10.24 20.13 -1.41
N PHE A 80 10.83 19.81 -0.26
CA PHE A 80 10.77 18.46 0.31
C PHE A 80 9.33 18.02 0.64
N TRP A 81 8.47 18.94 1.08
CA TRP A 81 7.04 18.68 1.24
C TRP A 81 6.36 18.44 -0.12
N ALA A 82 6.63 19.30 -1.11
CA ALA A 82 5.97 19.25 -2.42
C ALA A 82 6.23 17.94 -3.17
N ILE A 83 7.45 17.41 -3.12
CA ILE A 83 7.82 16.16 -3.80
C ILE A 83 7.26 14.91 -3.12
N ARG A 84 6.70 15.02 -1.92
CA ARG A 84 6.13 13.92 -1.13
C ARG A 84 4.60 13.85 -1.29
N GLY A 85 4.13 13.84 -2.53
CA GLY A 85 2.69 13.68 -2.86
C GLY A 85 2.19 14.60 -3.97
N GLY A 86 2.91 15.69 -4.26
CA GLY A 86 2.55 16.64 -5.31
C GLY A 86 2.86 16.19 -6.74
N GLY A 87 3.46 15.01 -6.92
CA GLY A 87 3.89 14.49 -8.22
C GLY A 87 5.26 15.04 -8.63
N GLY A 88 6.27 14.18 -8.68
CA GLY A 88 7.67 14.61 -8.83
C GLY A 88 7.98 15.31 -10.15
N ALA A 89 7.22 14.98 -11.20
CA ALA A 89 7.38 15.54 -12.54
C ALA A 89 7.20 17.06 -12.60
N SER A 90 6.52 17.67 -11.62
CA SER A 90 6.31 19.12 -11.56
C SER A 90 7.48 19.89 -10.95
N PHE A 91 8.38 19.22 -10.23
CA PHE A 91 9.36 19.87 -9.35
C PHE A 91 10.82 19.59 -9.71
N GLY A 92 11.08 18.62 -10.60
CA GLY A 92 12.42 18.28 -11.05
C GLY A 92 12.56 16.79 -11.36
N VAL A 93 13.80 16.30 -11.37
CA VAL A 93 14.10 14.87 -11.57
C VAL A 93 14.58 14.27 -10.26
N ILE A 94 13.72 13.50 -9.59
CA ILE A 94 14.07 12.81 -8.35
C ILE A 94 15.00 11.63 -8.68
N LEU A 95 16.17 11.64 -8.06
CA LEU A 95 17.23 10.66 -8.24
C LEU A 95 17.10 9.50 -7.25
N SER A 96 16.80 9.82 -5.98
CA SER A 96 16.77 8.85 -4.90
C SER A 96 15.82 9.28 -3.77
N TYR A 97 15.40 8.31 -2.95
CA TYR A 97 14.70 8.54 -1.70
C TYR A 97 15.42 7.82 -0.57
N THR A 98 15.48 8.46 0.59
CA THR A 98 15.76 7.78 1.85
C THR A 98 14.45 7.50 2.55
N VAL A 99 14.18 6.23 2.84
CA VAL A 99 12.94 5.77 3.46
C VAL A 99 13.19 5.23 4.86
N LYS A 100 12.23 5.47 5.75
CA LYS A 100 12.13 4.78 7.04
C LYS A 100 11.41 3.46 6.85
N LEU A 101 12.05 2.36 7.24
CA LEU A 101 11.40 1.06 7.33
C LEU A 101 10.54 1.00 8.59
N VAL A 102 9.48 0.19 8.53
CA VAL A 102 8.51 0.01 9.61
C VAL A 102 8.57 -1.41 10.15
N ASP A 103 8.40 -1.56 11.46
CA ASP A 103 8.37 -2.86 12.12
C ASP A 103 7.10 -3.64 11.74
N VAL A 104 7.23 -4.91 11.42
CA VAL A 104 6.11 -5.84 11.15
C VAL A 104 6.30 -7.12 11.93
N PRO A 105 5.21 -7.80 12.35
CA PRO A 105 5.35 -9.13 12.93
C PRO A 105 5.91 -10.10 11.89
N GLU A 106 6.68 -11.09 12.35
CA GLU A 106 7.24 -12.14 11.49
C GLU A 106 6.15 -12.94 10.76
N ILE A 107 4.95 -13.00 11.34
CA ILE A 107 3.78 -13.69 10.81
C ILE A 107 2.68 -12.66 10.53
N VAL A 108 2.24 -12.63 9.27
CA VAL A 108 1.06 -11.87 8.82
C VAL A 108 -0.01 -12.83 8.33
N THR A 109 -1.27 -12.45 8.46
CA THR A 109 -2.41 -13.26 8.02
C THR A 109 -3.08 -12.61 6.83
N VAL A 110 -3.36 -13.37 5.78
CA VAL A 110 -4.13 -12.91 4.62
C VAL A 110 -5.37 -13.78 4.43
N PHE A 111 -6.46 -13.18 3.95
CA PHE A 111 -7.64 -13.94 3.55
C PHE A 111 -8.28 -13.37 2.29
N ARG A 112 -9.03 -14.24 1.62
CA ARG A 112 -9.88 -13.88 0.49
C ARG A 112 -11.22 -14.57 0.67
N VAL A 113 -12.28 -13.78 0.79
CA VAL A 113 -13.67 -14.28 0.81
C VAL A 113 -14.37 -13.76 -0.42
N GLU A 114 -15.02 -14.66 -1.16
CA GLU A 114 -15.74 -14.31 -2.38
C GLU A 114 -17.23 -14.56 -2.19
N ARG A 115 -18.03 -13.61 -2.68
CA ARG A 115 -19.49 -13.71 -2.68
C ARG A 115 -20.01 -13.20 -4.01
N VAL A 116 -20.98 -13.92 -4.57
CA VAL A 116 -21.77 -13.38 -5.69
C VAL A 116 -22.99 -12.61 -5.18
N LEU A 117 -23.66 -11.84 -6.04
CA LEU A 117 -24.82 -11.03 -5.63
C LEU A 117 -25.91 -11.86 -4.95
N GLU A 118 -26.14 -13.07 -5.46
CA GLU A 118 -27.12 -14.03 -4.95
C GLU A 118 -26.76 -14.56 -3.55
N GLU A 119 -25.54 -14.34 -3.08
CA GLU A 119 -25.02 -14.74 -1.76
C GLU A 119 -24.90 -13.52 -0.82
N ASN A 120 -25.85 -12.58 -0.90
CA ASN A 120 -25.92 -11.37 -0.08
C ASN A 120 -24.67 -10.48 -0.16
N ALA A 121 -23.95 -10.46 -1.30
CA ALA A 121 -22.75 -9.63 -1.45
C ALA A 121 -23.04 -8.13 -1.23
N THR A 122 -24.21 -7.64 -1.63
CA THR A 122 -24.61 -6.23 -1.45
C THR A 122 -24.65 -5.83 0.02
N ASP A 123 -25.26 -6.66 0.88
CA ASP A 123 -25.37 -6.38 2.32
C ASP A 123 -24.00 -6.44 3.00
N LEU A 124 -23.12 -7.36 2.55
CA LEU A 124 -21.75 -7.43 3.06
C LEU A 124 -20.92 -6.21 2.66
N VAL A 125 -21.08 -5.70 1.43
CA VAL A 125 -20.45 -4.44 0.99
C VAL A 125 -20.98 -3.26 1.78
N TYR A 126 -22.29 -3.22 2.07
CA TYR A 126 -22.90 -2.18 2.89
C TYR A 126 -22.27 -2.14 4.29
N HIS A 127 -22.19 -3.27 4.99
CA HIS A 127 -21.55 -3.33 6.31
C HIS A 127 -20.05 -3.00 6.24
N TRP A 128 -19.35 -3.50 5.22
CA TRP A 128 -17.92 -3.21 5.02
C TRP A 128 -17.63 -1.71 4.94
N GLN A 129 -18.51 -0.89 4.34
CA GLN A 129 -18.33 0.56 4.24
C GLN A 129 -18.24 1.24 5.62
N TYR A 130 -18.93 0.73 6.63
CA TYR A 130 -18.92 1.30 7.98
C TYR A 130 -17.82 0.72 8.86
N ILE A 131 -17.51 -0.57 8.71
CA ILE A 131 -16.53 -1.27 9.57
C ILE A 131 -15.09 -1.06 9.09
N ALA A 132 -14.84 -1.15 7.78
CA ALA A 132 -13.47 -1.14 7.24
C ALA A 132 -12.65 0.12 7.58
N PRO A 133 -13.22 1.34 7.66
CA PRO A 133 -12.48 2.52 8.06
C PRO A 133 -12.06 2.54 9.54
N VAL A 134 -12.83 1.89 10.42
CA VAL A 134 -12.71 2.02 11.89
C VAL A 134 -12.22 0.76 12.61
N ILE A 135 -12.26 -0.41 11.97
CA ILE A 135 -11.73 -1.67 12.51
C ILE A 135 -10.24 -1.56 12.85
N ASP A 136 -9.69 -2.47 13.67
CA ASP A 136 -8.26 -2.53 14.05
C ASP A 136 -7.35 -2.11 12.88
N ASN A 137 -6.52 -1.08 13.08
CA ASN A 137 -5.71 -0.47 12.04
C ASN A 137 -4.64 -1.41 11.43
N ARG A 138 -4.37 -2.56 12.08
CA ARG A 138 -3.54 -3.65 11.55
C ARG A 138 -4.25 -4.45 10.46
N LEU A 139 -5.58 -4.35 10.34
CA LEU A 139 -6.39 -5.04 9.35
C LEU A 139 -6.75 -4.11 8.19
N CYS A 140 -6.29 -4.42 6.99
CA CYS A 140 -6.77 -3.77 5.77
C CYS A 140 -7.62 -4.76 4.97
N ILE A 141 -8.86 -4.40 4.66
CA ILE A 141 -9.77 -5.19 3.81
C ILE A 141 -10.10 -4.35 2.58
N ARG A 142 -9.71 -4.82 1.39
CA ARG A 142 -10.08 -4.20 0.11
C ARG A 142 -11.13 -5.04 -0.61
N LEU A 143 -11.96 -4.38 -1.40
CA LEU A 143 -12.89 -5.05 -2.31
C LEU A 143 -12.29 -5.14 -3.71
N PHE A 144 -12.54 -6.25 -4.38
CA PHE A 144 -12.37 -6.39 -5.82
C PHE A 144 -13.69 -6.87 -6.42
N VAL A 145 -14.34 -5.99 -7.18
CA VAL A 145 -15.66 -6.24 -7.76
C VAL A 145 -15.49 -6.49 -9.25
N GLN A 146 -15.97 -7.62 -9.74
CA GLN A 146 -15.84 -7.98 -11.16
C GLN A 146 -17.03 -8.80 -11.65
N PRO A 147 -17.42 -8.68 -12.93
CA PRO A 147 -18.39 -9.58 -13.54
C PRO A 147 -17.78 -10.98 -13.70
N VAL A 148 -18.56 -12.01 -13.40
CA VAL A 148 -18.18 -13.42 -13.55
C VAL A 148 -19.31 -14.20 -14.23
N THR A 149 -18.99 -15.38 -14.74
CA THR A 149 -20.00 -16.34 -15.24
C THR A 149 -20.00 -17.55 -14.32
N VAL A 150 -21.12 -17.81 -13.64
CA VAL A 150 -21.32 -18.97 -12.77
C VAL A 150 -22.27 -19.94 -13.47
N LYS A 151 -21.93 -21.22 -13.51
CA LYS A 151 -22.80 -22.25 -14.10
C LYS A 151 -23.66 -22.88 -12.98
N PRO A 152 -24.98 -23.09 -13.18
CA PRO A 152 -25.79 -22.81 -14.38
C PRO A 152 -26.42 -21.41 -14.42
N SER A 153 -26.20 -20.59 -13.39
CA SER A 153 -26.90 -19.32 -13.10
C SER A 153 -26.66 -18.18 -14.10
N GLY A 154 -25.62 -18.24 -14.94
CA GLY A 154 -25.32 -17.22 -15.94
C GLY A 154 -24.32 -16.17 -15.44
N LYS A 155 -24.44 -14.93 -15.94
CA LYS A 155 -23.55 -13.82 -15.55
C LYS A 155 -24.03 -13.19 -14.23
N THR A 156 -23.11 -12.97 -13.30
CA THR A 156 -23.36 -12.26 -12.04
C THR A 156 -22.15 -11.38 -11.68
N ILE A 157 -22.23 -10.63 -10.58
CA ILE A 157 -21.11 -9.86 -10.03
C ILE A 157 -20.52 -10.62 -8.84
N MET A 158 -19.20 -10.79 -8.84
CA MET A 158 -18.47 -11.32 -7.69
C MET A 158 -17.77 -10.18 -6.96
N VAL A 159 -17.91 -10.18 -5.64
CA VAL A 159 -17.15 -9.32 -4.73
C VAL A 159 -16.14 -10.19 -3.99
N SER A 160 -14.86 -9.89 -4.16
CA SER A 160 -13.78 -10.50 -3.38
C SER A 160 -13.34 -9.53 -2.27
N PHE A 161 -13.53 -9.93 -1.01
CA PHE A 161 -13.00 -9.28 0.18
C PHE A 161 -11.59 -9.81 0.41
N ILE A 162 -10.57 -9.01 0.08
CA ILE A 162 -9.16 -9.38 0.14
C ILE A 162 -8.53 -8.62 1.29
N ALA A 163 -7.92 -9.33 2.23
CA ALA A 163 -7.39 -8.71 3.43
C ALA A 163 -5.95 -9.11 3.75
N MET A 164 -5.29 -8.19 4.43
CA MET A 164 -4.01 -8.41 5.09
C MET A 164 -4.11 -7.90 6.53
N PHE A 165 -3.66 -8.72 7.46
CA PHE A 165 -3.61 -8.42 8.88
C PHE A 165 -2.16 -8.54 9.38
N LEU A 166 -1.67 -7.48 10.00
CA LEU A 166 -0.37 -7.45 10.66
C LEU A 166 -0.43 -8.14 12.03
N GLY A 167 -0.60 -9.45 11.99
CA GLY A 167 -0.66 -10.36 13.15
C GLY A 167 -1.02 -11.78 12.74
N ASN A 168 -1.09 -12.67 13.72
CA ASN A 168 -1.43 -14.08 13.48
C ASN A 168 -2.96 -14.30 13.37
N VAL A 169 -3.35 -15.52 13.01
CA VAL A 169 -4.76 -15.87 12.76
C VAL A 169 -5.64 -15.77 14.03
N GLN A 170 -5.09 -16.07 15.21
CA GLN A 170 -5.86 -16.02 16.46
C GLN A 170 -6.21 -14.58 16.83
N GLU A 171 -5.25 -13.67 16.67
CA GLU A 171 -5.48 -12.23 16.82
C GLU A 171 -6.51 -11.72 15.80
N LEU A 172 -6.40 -12.14 14.53
CA LEU A 172 -7.35 -11.76 13.49
C LEU A 172 -8.78 -12.19 13.86
N LEU A 173 -8.98 -13.44 14.27
CA LEU A 173 -10.29 -13.95 14.69
C LEU A 173 -10.84 -13.16 15.87
N GLY A 174 -9.98 -12.75 16.81
CA GLY A 174 -10.35 -11.87 17.93
C GLY A 174 -10.81 -10.47 17.50
N VAL A 175 -10.29 -9.94 16.39
CA VAL A 175 -10.76 -8.68 15.78
C VAL A 175 -12.07 -8.90 15.04
N THR A 176 -12.15 -9.92 14.17
CA THR A 176 -13.32 -10.10 13.30
C THR A 176 -14.56 -10.54 14.07
N ASN A 177 -14.42 -11.38 15.10
CA ASN A 177 -15.56 -11.84 15.90
C ASN A 177 -16.18 -10.72 16.77
N LYS A 178 -15.48 -9.60 16.99
CA LYS A 178 -16.03 -8.45 17.73
C LYS A 178 -16.84 -7.52 16.83
N GLU A 179 -16.41 -7.37 15.58
CA GLU A 179 -16.87 -6.31 14.69
C GLU A 179 -17.84 -6.80 13.60
N PHE A 180 -17.87 -8.10 13.31
CA PHE A 180 -18.72 -8.70 12.26
C PHE A 180 -19.80 -9.66 12.79
N THR A 181 -20.13 -9.59 14.08
CA THR A 181 -21.20 -10.39 14.72
C THR A 181 -22.39 -9.52 15.05
#